data_AF-A0A953Y4C6-F1
#
_entry.id   AF-A0A953Y4C6-F1
#
_cell.length_a   1.000
_cell.length_b   1.000
_cell.length_c   1.000
_cell.angle_alpha   90.00
_cell.angle_beta   90.00
_cell.angle_gamma   90.00
#
_symmetry.space_group_name_H-M   'P 1'
#
loop_
_entity.id
_entity.type
_entity.pdbx_description
1 polymer ?
#
loop_
_entity_poly.entity_id
_entity_poly.type
_entity_poly.pdbx_seq_one_letter_code
_entity_poly.pdbx_strand_id
1 'polypeptide(L)'
;MIRALTLVLTLGLAPLAFAQDGTPEGDTPAPQGEGDGQGDQAPRRRGRGMGMGGRGMQLPIDRFKEQLGLTEEQVAQLEALNAKMAEEGQKLREMFQNGDMEGAREMMRGFRDTMQENLKGVLTEEQMKKAQELMQRGRQRFGRGGDGEGRGGRGRGGPQLKARLREQAVEALALSEEEAAVVLPRLDTVLDTREMLNNEQQTRRQDFLKKARETTEGDALNALLTEFRAAQDADREQVKAAMDQLREVLTLEQEVKLVGLNVLD
;
A
#
# COMPACT_ATOMS: atom_id res chain seq x y z
N MET A 1 -2.08 16.99 -48.74
CA MET A 1 -0.95 16.07 -48.47
C MET A 1 -1.35 15.16 -47.32
N ILE A 2 -1.88 13.98 -47.64
CA ILE A 2 -2.38 12.99 -46.66
C ILE A 2 -1.24 12.03 -46.37
N ARG A 3 -0.72 12.03 -45.14
CA ARG A 3 0.34 11.10 -44.70
C ARG A 3 -0.33 9.80 -44.26
N ALA A 4 -0.11 8.74 -45.03
CA ALA A 4 -0.49 7.38 -44.69
C ALA A 4 0.35 6.88 -43.51
N LEU A 5 -0.32 6.44 -42.44
CA LEU A 5 0.28 5.84 -41.27
C LEU A 5 0.42 4.34 -41.53
N THR A 6 1.65 3.87 -41.76
CA THR A 6 1.95 2.45 -41.96
C THR A 6 2.04 1.76 -40.60
N LEU A 7 0.98 1.06 -40.22
CA LEU A 7 0.93 0.19 -39.04
C LEU A 7 1.64 -1.13 -39.39
N VAL A 8 2.84 -1.34 -38.84
CA VAL A 8 3.56 -2.63 -38.94
C VAL A 8 3.12 -3.50 -37.76
N LEU A 9 2.25 -4.47 -38.06
CA LEU A 9 1.80 -5.50 -37.13
C LEU A 9 2.72 -6.72 -37.26
N THR A 10 3.77 -6.81 -36.45
CA THR A 10 4.60 -8.02 -36.36
C THR A 10 3.98 -9.01 -35.38
N LEU A 11 3.19 -9.93 -35.92
CA LEU A 11 2.76 -11.17 -35.25
C LEU A 11 3.96 -12.13 -35.16
N GLY A 12 4.64 -12.12 -34.02
CA GLY A 12 5.63 -13.14 -33.66
C GLY A 12 4.92 -14.37 -33.09
N LEU A 13 4.63 -15.37 -33.93
CA LEU A 13 4.32 -16.72 -33.49
C LEU A 13 5.63 -17.41 -33.08
N ALA A 14 5.84 -17.60 -31.78
CA ALA A 14 6.85 -18.53 -31.28
C ALA A 14 6.19 -19.89 -31.01
N PRO A 15 6.75 -21.01 -31.52
CA PRO A 15 6.30 -22.34 -31.13
C PRO A 15 6.87 -22.70 -29.75
N LEU A 16 6.00 -22.89 -28.76
CA LEU A 16 6.37 -23.54 -27.50
C LEU A 16 6.42 -25.06 -27.73
N ALA A 17 7.62 -25.57 -28.01
CA ALA A 17 7.92 -26.99 -27.90
C ALA A 17 8.32 -27.28 -26.44
N PHE A 18 7.40 -27.83 -25.65
CA PHE A 18 7.75 -28.48 -24.38
C PHE A 18 8.10 -29.94 -24.68
N ALA A 19 9.39 -30.24 -24.72
CA ALA A 19 9.90 -31.59 -24.64
C ALA A 19 9.69 -32.11 -23.21
N GLN A 20 8.85 -33.13 -23.06
CA GLN A 20 8.89 -34.03 -21.91
C GLN A 20 10.00 -35.03 -22.16
N ASP A 21 11.04 -35.04 -21.31
CA ASP A 21 11.91 -36.21 -21.17
C ASP A 21 12.69 -36.15 -19.87
N GLY A 22 12.71 -37.28 -19.15
CA GLY A 22 13.68 -37.55 -18.09
C GLY A 22 13.12 -37.59 -16.68
N THR A 23 12.42 -38.67 -16.34
CA THR A 23 12.40 -39.22 -14.97
C THR A 23 13.73 -39.93 -14.70
N PRO A 24 14.55 -39.50 -13.72
CA PRO A 24 15.52 -40.37 -13.10
C PRO A 24 14.87 -41.07 -11.91
N GLU A 25 14.67 -42.38 -12.05
CA GLU A 25 14.51 -43.30 -10.92
C GLU A 25 15.80 -43.24 -10.09
N GLY A 26 15.69 -42.70 -8.89
CA GLY A 26 16.78 -42.64 -7.91
C GLY A 26 16.22 -42.94 -6.53
N ASP A 27 16.42 -44.19 -6.10
CA ASP A 27 16.20 -44.67 -4.74
C ASP A 27 16.85 -43.73 -3.72
N THR A 28 16.03 -42.96 -3.01
CA THR A 28 16.45 -42.32 -1.75
C THR A 28 15.83 -43.10 -0.58
N PRO A 29 16.64 -43.57 0.39
CA PRO A 29 16.13 -44.24 1.57
C PRO A 29 15.32 -43.26 2.42
N ALA A 30 14.17 -43.73 2.89
CA ALA A 30 13.24 -43.00 3.73
C ALA A 30 13.92 -42.45 4.99
N PRO A 31 13.74 -41.16 5.33
CA PRO A 31 13.98 -40.71 6.69
C PRO A 31 12.80 -41.18 7.56
N GLN A 32 13.04 -42.22 8.38
CA GLN A 32 12.25 -42.48 9.58
C GLN A 32 12.47 -41.32 10.55
N GLY A 33 11.59 -40.32 10.46
CA GLY A 33 11.41 -39.30 11.49
C GLY A 33 10.07 -39.54 12.16
N GLU A 34 10.04 -40.41 13.16
CA GLU A 34 9.03 -40.40 14.22
C GLU A 34 9.18 -39.09 15.00
N GLY A 35 8.43 -38.08 14.57
CA GLY A 35 8.21 -36.85 15.30
C GLY A 35 6.75 -36.76 15.67
N ASP A 36 6.42 -37.18 16.89
CA ASP A 36 5.19 -36.83 17.60
C ASP A 36 5.15 -35.31 17.82
N GLY A 37 4.85 -34.57 16.74
CA GLY A 37 4.55 -33.16 16.75
C GLY A 37 3.09 -32.97 17.12
N GLN A 38 2.82 -33.07 18.43
CA GLN A 38 1.55 -32.69 19.04
C GLN A 38 1.11 -31.33 18.49
N GLY A 39 0.02 -31.35 17.74
CA GLY A 39 -0.45 -30.23 16.94
C GLY A 39 -0.94 -29.08 17.80
N ASP A 40 -0.06 -28.12 18.07
CA ASP A 40 -0.47 -26.77 18.39
C ASP A 40 -1.05 -26.14 17.12
N GLN A 41 -2.37 -26.27 17.01
CA GLN A 41 -3.21 -25.47 16.14
C GLN A 41 -3.04 -24.01 16.53
N ALA A 42 -1.99 -23.37 16.00
CA ALA A 42 -1.89 -21.93 15.98
C ALA A 42 -3.18 -21.41 15.33
N PRO A 43 -4.07 -20.71 16.07
CA PRO A 43 -5.33 -20.27 15.52
C PRO A 43 -4.98 -19.39 14.33
N ARG A 44 -5.43 -19.81 13.14
CA ARG A 44 -5.47 -19.00 11.93
C ARG A 44 -6.09 -17.68 12.34
N ARG A 45 -5.24 -16.67 12.60
CA ARG A 45 -5.66 -15.31 12.87
C ARG A 45 -6.29 -14.82 11.57
N ARG A 46 -7.58 -15.11 11.41
CA ARG A 46 -8.51 -14.42 10.52
C ARG A 46 -8.09 -12.96 10.59
N GLY A 47 -7.71 -12.44 9.43
CA GLY A 47 -7.30 -11.06 9.25
C GLY A 47 -8.24 -10.19 10.06
N ARG A 48 -7.73 -9.71 11.20
CA ARG A 48 -8.33 -8.64 11.97
C ARG A 48 -8.19 -7.47 11.03
N GLY A 49 -9.21 -7.30 10.17
CA GLY A 49 -9.32 -6.20 9.24
C GLY A 49 -8.90 -4.97 10.00
N MET A 50 -7.97 -4.21 9.40
CA MET A 50 -7.50 -2.93 9.91
C MET A 50 -8.71 -2.17 10.38
N GLY A 51 -8.92 -2.27 11.69
CA GLY A 51 -10.11 -1.79 12.30
C GLY A 51 -10.00 -0.28 12.22
N MET A 52 -10.82 0.32 11.37
CA MET A 52 -11.65 1.44 11.85
C MET A 52 -12.53 0.96 13.03
N GLY A 53 -11.90 0.35 14.03
CA GLY A 53 -12.53 -0.38 15.11
C GLY A 53 -12.95 0.64 16.14
N GLY A 54 -14.03 1.37 15.85
CA GLY A 54 -14.88 2.15 16.77
C GLY A 54 -14.24 3.26 17.61
N ARG A 55 -12.93 3.25 17.82
CA ARG A 55 -12.17 4.17 18.67
C ARG A 55 -11.48 5.27 17.86
N GLY A 56 -11.53 5.23 16.53
CA GLY A 56 -10.87 6.22 15.67
C GLY A 56 -11.54 7.60 15.68
N MET A 57 -12.76 7.71 16.22
CA MET A 57 -13.55 8.94 16.23
C MET A 57 -13.78 9.52 17.64
N GLN A 58 -13.26 8.86 18.68
CA GLN A 58 -13.40 9.36 20.05
C GLN A 58 -12.24 10.30 20.40
N LEU A 59 -12.54 11.37 21.14
CA LEU A 59 -11.51 12.26 21.69
C LEU A 59 -10.74 11.50 22.78
N PRO A 60 -9.39 11.63 22.82
CA PRO A 60 -8.57 11.01 23.86
C PRO A 60 -8.67 11.82 25.16
N ILE A 61 -9.80 11.71 25.87
CA ILE A 61 -10.13 12.54 27.05
C ILE A 61 -9.03 12.47 28.11
N ASP A 62 -8.49 11.28 28.41
CA ASP A 62 -7.41 11.13 29.41
C ASP A 62 -6.20 12.01 29.06
N ARG A 63 -5.80 12.02 27.78
CA ARG A 63 -4.68 12.87 27.32
C ARG A 63 -5.04 14.35 27.36
N PHE A 64 -6.29 14.70 27.05
CA PHE A 64 -6.73 16.10 27.13
C PHE A 64 -6.77 16.58 28.58
N LYS A 65 -7.25 15.74 29.51
CA LYS A 65 -7.24 16.03 30.94
C LYS A 65 -5.83 16.33 31.44
N GLU A 66 -4.89 15.45 31.16
CA GLU A 66 -3.49 15.62 31.56
C GLU A 66 -2.80 16.83 30.90
N GLN A 67 -3.00 17.03 29.61
CA GLN A 67 -2.23 18.00 28.85
C GLN A 67 -2.85 19.40 28.81
N LEU A 68 -4.17 19.50 28.94
CA LEU A 68 -4.91 20.77 28.92
C LEU A 68 -5.32 21.23 30.33
N GLY A 69 -5.11 20.40 31.36
CA GLY A 69 -5.51 20.70 32.72
C GLY A 69 -7.03 20.88 32.84
N LEU A 70 -7.80 19.95 32.26
CA LEU A 70 -9.26 20.06 32.24
C LEU A 70 -9.85 19.91 33.64
N THR A 71 -10.90 20.69 33.92
CA THR A 71 -11.70 20.52 35.15
C THR A 71 -12.58 19.27 35.05
N GLU A 72 -13.08 18.78 36.18
CA GLU A 72 -13.99 17.62 36.20
C GLU A 72 -15.27 17.88 35.41
N GLU A 73 -15.79 19.11 35.44
CA GLU A 73 -16.95 19.52 34.65
C GLU A 73 -16.66 19.48 33.14
N GLN A 74 -15.51 20.01 32.71
CA GLN A 74 -15.08 19.92 31.30
C GLN A 74 -14.90 18.47 30.85
N VAL A 75 -14.33 17.61 31.71
CA VAL A 75 -14.19 16.17 31.44
C VAL A 75 -15.55 15.52 31.23
N ALA A 76 -16.52 15.77 32.13
CA ALA A 76 -17.88 15.24 31.98
C ALA A 76 -18.56 15.71 30.69
N GLN A 77 -18.38 16.98 30.31
CA GLN A 77 -18.90 17.52 29.05
C GLN A 77 -18.26 16.86 27.82
N LEU A 78 -16.94 16.60 27.85
CA LEU A 78 -16.25 15.89 26.78
C LEU A 78 -16.65 14.41 26.71
N GLU A 79 -16.93 13.76 27.83
CA GLU A 79 -17.44 12.38 27.88
C GLU A 79 -18.82 12.29 27.23
N ALA A 80 -19.71 13.23 27.55
CA ALA A 80 -21.02 13.35 26.91
C ALA A 80 -20.89 13.61 25.40
N LEU A 81 -19.91 14.44 24.99
CA LEU A 81 -19.61 14.64 23.57
C LEU A 81 -19.12 13.34 22.91
N ASN A 82 -18.21 12.60 23.55
CA ASN A 82 -17.72 11.30 23.06
C ASN A 82 -18.84 10.27 22.87
N ALA A 83 -19.84 10.25 23.77
CA ALA A 83 -21.01 9.38 23.64
C ALA A 83 -21.82 9.71 22.38
N LYS A 84 -22.11 10.99 22.12
CA LYS A 84 -22.79 11.44 20.89
C LYS A 84 -21.98 11.08 19.64
N MET A 85 -20.67 11.29 19.68
CA MET A 85 -19.79 10.93 18.56
C MET A 85 -19.76 9.42 18.30
N ALA A 86 -19.92 8.59 19.34
CA ALA A 86 -20.01 7.14 19.17
C ALA A 86 -21.27 6.74 18.41
N GLU A 87 -22.41 7.38 18.68
CA GLU A 87 -23.67 7.16 17.95
C GLU A 87 -23.56 7.60 16.49
N GLU A 88 -22.98 8.78 16.23
CA GLU A 88 -22.74 9.25 14.85
C GLU A 88 -21.75 8.35 14.10
N GLY A 89 -20.73 7.83 14.79
CA GLY A 89 -19.81 6.85 14.24
C GLY A 89 -20.49 5.52 13.87
N GLN A 90 -21.56 5.12 14.56
CA GLN A 90 -22.37 3.97 14.20
C GLN A 90 -23.17 4.24 12.92
N LYS A 91 -23.87 5.38 12.84
CA LYS A 91 -24.60 5.80 11.63
C LYS A 91 -23.69 5.89 10.41
N LEU A 92 -22.50 6.48 10.57
CA LEU A 92 -21.51 6.57 9.51
C LEU A 92 -21.07 5.17 9.04
N ARG A 93 -20.88 4.24 9.98
CA ARG A 93 -20.56 2.85 9.65
C ARG A 93 -21.69 2.17 8.88
N GLU A 94 -22.93 2.40 9.26
CA GLU A 94 -24.10 1.88 8.54
C GLU A 94 -24.18 2.45 7.11
N MET A 95 -23.98 3.76 6.94
CA MET A 95 -23.92 4.38 5.61
C MET A 95 -22.85 3.74 4.72
N PHE A 96 -21.65 3.51 5.27
CA PHE A 96 -20.58 2.80 4.55
C PHE A 96 -20.95 1.37 4.18
N GLN A 97 -21.65 0.64 5.06
CA GLN A 97 -22.09 -0.73 4.79
C GLN A 97 -23.18 -0.76 3.71
N ASN A 98 -24.05 0.24 3.68
CA ASN A 98 -25.13 0.38 2.70
C ASN A 98 -24.65 0.97 1.36
N GLY A 99 -23.37 1.34 1.24
CA GLY A 99 -22.79 1.89 0.01
C GLY A 99 -23.06 3.38 -0.24
N ASP A 100 -23.65 4.09 0.73
CA ASP A 100 -23.92 5.53 0.64
C ASP A 100 -22.66 6.35 0.97
N MET A 101 -21.76 6.41 0.00
CA MET A 101 -20.48 7.09 0.14
C MET A 101 -20.61 8.62 0.16
N GLU A 102 -21.65 9.17 -0.46
CA GLU A 102 -21.88 10.61 -0.54
C GLU A 102 -22.46 11.14 0.76
N GLY A 103 -23.50 10.50 1.29
CA GLY A 103 -24.05 10.81 2.61
C GLY A 103 -23.01 10.64 3.71
N ALA A 104 -22.18 9.60 3.65
CA ALA A 104 -21.08 9.40 4.60
C ALA A 104 -20.06 10.56 4.56
N ARG A 105 -19.78 11.14 3.38
CA ARG A 105 -18.85 12.28 3.24
C ARG A 105 -19.44 13.56 3.81
N GLU A 106 -20.71 13.84 3.52
CA GLU A 106 -21.41 15.01 4.04
C GLU A 106 -21.53 14.95 5.56
N MET A 107 -21.95 13.80 6.10
CA MET A 107 -22.02 13.57 7.54
C MET A 107 -20.66 13.77 8.21
N MET A 108 -19.57 13.29 7.60
CA MET A 108 -18.21 13.51 8.13
C MET A 108 -17.78 14.99 8.13
N ARG A 109 -18.28 15.83 7.21
CA ARG A 109 -17.98 17.28 7.22
C ARG A 109 -18.75 17.95 8.36
N GLY A 110 -20.07 17.75 8.41
CA GLY A 110 -20.91 18.30 9.47
C GLY A 110 -20.42 17.87 10.86
N PHE A 111 -20.05 16.60 11.02
CA PHE A 111 -19.47 16.09 12.25
C PHE A 111 -18.23 16.87 12.73
N ARG A 112 -17.31 17.22 11.82
CA ARG A 112 -16.10 17.98 12.20
C ARG A 112 -16.44 19.39 12.66
N ASP A 113 -17.37 20.04 11.97
CA ASP A 113 -17.79 21.41 12.28
C ASP A 113 -18.50 21.43 13.64
N THR A 114 -19.45 20.53 13.85
CA THR A 114 -20.15 20.35 15.12
C THR A 114 -19.20 19.98 16.26
N MET A 115 -18.21 19.10 16.02
CA MET A 115 -17.20 18.78 17.02
C MET A 115 -16.37 20.01 17.40
N GLN A 116 -15.96 20.82 16.42
CA GLN A 116 -15.18 22.02 16.66
C GLN A 116 -15.97 23.08 17.44
N GLU A 117 -17.25 23.27 17.13
CA GLU A 117 -18.14 24.18 17.85
C GLU A 117 -18.37 23.73 19.30
N ASN A 118 -18.68 22.45 19.51
CA ASN A 118 -18.86 21.91 20.86
C ASN A 118 -17.58 22.03 21.69
N LEU A 119 -16.40 21.79 21.11
CA LEU A 119 -15.12 21.97 21.80
C LEU A 119 -14.88 23.43 22.21
N LYS A 120 -15.25 24.41 21.39
CA LYS A 120 -15.15 25.84 21.75
C LYS A 120 -16.07 26.23 22.90
N GLY A 121 -17.21 25.55 23.06
CA GLY A 121 -18.12 25.79 24.18
C GLY A 121 -17.64 25.22 25.52
N VAL A 122 -16.80 24.17 25.49
CA VAL A 122 -16.29 23.47 26.68
C VAL A 122 -14.90 23.95 27.08
N LEU A 123 -14.04 24.20 26.11
CA LEU A 123 -12.63 24.55 26.32
C LEU A 123 -12.41 26.06 26.28
N THR A 124 -11.45 26.55 27.06
CA THR A 124 -10.98 27.93 26.89
C THR A 124 -10.22 28.09 25.56
N GLU A 125 -10.03 29.32 25.09
CA GLU A 125 -9.32 29.58 23.84
C GLU A 125 -7.90 28.98 23.83
N GLU A 126 -7.17 29.11 24.95
CA GLU A 126 -5.83 28.55 25.12
C GLU A 126 -5.84 27.01 25.09
N GLN A 127 -6.79 26.39 25.80
CA GLN A 127 -6.97 24.93 25.78
C GLN A 127 -7.34 24.43 24.38
N MET A 128 -8.18 25.18 23.66
CA MET A 128 -8.61 24.84 22.30
C MET A 128 -7.44 24.90 21.31
N LYS A 129 -6.58 25.90 21.40
CA LYS A 129 -5.36 25.98 20.58
C LYS A 129 -4.46 24.76 20.81
N LYS A 130 -4.22 24.41 22.08
CA LYS A 130 -3.39 23.24 22.44
C LYS A 130 -4.06 21.93 22.02
N ALA A 131 -5.39 21.81 22.14
CA ALA A 131 -6.13 20.65 21.65
C ALA A 131 -5.97 20.47 20.12
N GLN A 132 -6.03 21.56 19.35
CA GLN A 132 -5.80 21.52 17.90
C GLN A 132 -4.39 21.05 17.54
N GLU A 133 -3.36 21.55 18.23
CA GLU A 133 -1.98 21.10 18.04
C GLU A 133 -1.82 19.61 18.36
N LEU A 134 -2.45 19.12 19.43
CA LEU A 134 -2.42 17.70 19.80
C LEU A 134 -3.12 16.82 18.76
N MET A 135 -4.27 17.26 18.24
CA MET A 135 -4.97 16.57 17.15
C MET A 135 -4.15 16.57 15.86
N GLN A 136 -3.52 17.68 15.50
CA GLN A 136 -2.67 17.79 14.32
C GLN A 136 -1.43 16.89 14.43
N ARG A 137 -0.77 16.87 15.59
CA ARG A 137 0.38 15.98 15.86
C ARG A 137 -0.04 14.52 15.85
N GLY A 138 -1.22 14.19 16.39
CA GLY A 138 -1.80 12.85 16.31
C GLY A 138 -1.99 12.43 14.85
N ARG A 139 -2.57 13.30 14.02
CA ARG A 139 -2.77 13.04 12.59
C ARG A 139 -1.46 12.86 11.84
N GLN A 140 -0.42 13.64 12.18
CA GLN A 140 0.92 13.45 11.62
C GLN A 140 1.51 12.11 12.04
N ARG A 141 1.29 11.65 13.28
CA ARG A 141 1.78 10.35 13.76
C ARG A 141 1.09 9.18 13.07
N PHE A 142 -0.22 9.28 12.83
CA PHE A 142 -0.96 8.28 12.05
C PHE A 142 -0.71 8.40 10.54
N GLY A 143 -0.37 9.59 10.03
CA GLY A 143 0.01 9.82 8.65
C GLY A 143 1.48 9.48 8.32
N ARG A 144 2.33 9.37 9.34
CA ARG A 144 3.78 9.08 9.24
C ARG A 144 4.17 7.72 9.82
N GLY A 145 3.22 6.99 10.43
CA GLY A 145 3.41 5.62 10.94
C GLY A 145 3.11 4.53 9.93
N GLY A 146 2.87 4.89 8.66
CA GLY A 146 2.64 3.96 7.55
C GLY A 146 3.89 3.57 6.76
N ASP A 147 5.07 4.07 7.18
CA ASP A 147 6.38 3.69 6.61
C ASP A 147 7.05 2.56 7.41
N GLY A 148 6.30 1.91 8.31
CA GLY A 148 6.70 0.64 8.88
C GLY A 148 6.56 -0.44 7.82
N GLU A 149 7.67 -1.08 7.49
CA GLU A 149 7.90 -2.25 6.65
C GLU A 149 6.95 -3.43 6.97
N GLY A 150 5.67 -3.19 6.74
CA GLY A 150 4.55 -3.97 7.19
C GLY A 150 3.58 -4.13 6.03
N ARG A 151 4.01 -4.93 5.04
CA ARG A 151 3.19 -5.79 4.17
C ARG A 151 1.67 -5.54 4.32
N GLY A 152 1.10 -4.54 3.63
CA GLY A 152 -0.36 -4.42 3.60
C GLY A 152 -1.02 -3.08 3.23
N GLY A 153 -0.27 -1.98 3.10
CA GLY A 153 -0.85 -0.70 2.71
C GLY A 153 -1.15 -0.60 1.21
N ARG A 154 -2.34 -1.03 0.77
CA ARG A 154 -2.80 -0.91 -0.62
C ARG A 154 -2.79 0.55 -1.09
N GLY A 155 -1.96 0.84 -2.10
CA GLY A 155 -2.37 1.68 -3.24
C GLY A 155 -2.43 3.19 -3.06
N ARG A 156 -1.65 3.82 -2.16
CA ARG A 156 -1.61 5.29 -2.09
C ARG A 156 -0.22 5.90 -1.93
N GLY A 157 0.79 5.25 -2.52
CA GLY A 157 2.15 5.77 -2.63
C GLY A 157 2.57 6.20 -4.04
N GLY A 158 1.76 5.98 -5.09
CA GLY A 158 2.20 6.01 -6.50
C GLY A 158 3.08 7.20 -6.91
N PRO A 159 2.54 8.45 -6.95
CA PRO A 159 3.34 9.58 -7.43
C PRO A 159 4.36 10.12 -6.42
N GLN A 160 4.04 10.06 -5.13
CA GLN A 160 4.90 10.64 -4.08
C GLN A 160 6.11 9.76 -3.77
N LEU A 161 5.98 8.44 -3.87
CA LEU A 161 7.08 7.52 -3.65
C LEU A 161 8.10 7.62 -4.80
N LYS A 162 7.64 7.64 -6.06
CA LYS A 162 8.52 7.85 -7.22
C LYS A 162 9.35 9.11 -7.07
N ALA A 163 8.70 10.25 -6.78
CA ALA A 163 9.38 11.53 -6.63
C ALA A 163 10.44 11.49 -5.52
N ARG A 164 10.10 10.92 -4.35
CA ARG A 164 11.04 10.77 -3.22
C ARG A 164 12.22 9.87 -3.55
N LEU A 165 11.98 8.70 -4.16
CA LEU A 165 13.06 7.78 -4.55
C LEU A 165 13.98 8.41 -5.59
N ARG A 166 13.41 9.15 -6.56
CA ARG A 166 14.18 9.89 -7.54
C ARG A 166 15.06 10.94 -6.89
N GLU A 167 14.51 11.74 -5.98
CA GLU A 167 15.25 12.76 -5.24
C GLU A 167 16.41 12.15 -4.44
N GLN A 168 16.14 11.08 -3.69
CA GLN A 168 17.16 10.34 -2.91
C GLN A 168 18.25 9.74 -3.81
N ALA A 169 17.88 9.18 -4.95
CA ALA A 169 18.83 8.62 -5.91
C ALA A 169 19.73 9.72 -6.50
N VAL A 170 19.16 10.84 -6.94
CA VAL A 170 19.92 11.99 -7.47
C VAL A 170 20.90 12.52 -6.41
N GLU A 171 20.44 12.68 -5.17
CA GLU A 171 21.26 13.13 -4.05
C GLU A 171 22.41 12.16 -3.76
N ALA A 172 22.12 10.85 -3.68
CA ALA A 172 23.12 9.84 -3.35
C ALA A 172 24.19 9.67 -4.45
N LEU A 173 23.78 9.75 -5.71
CA LEU A 173 24.67 9.52 -6.85
C LEU A 173 25.70 10.65 -7.04
N ALA A 174 25.40 11.87 -6.56
CA ALA A 174 26.27 13.05 -6.68
C ALA A 174 26.85 13.25 -8.10
N LEU A 175 25.97 13.11 -9.11
CA LEU A 175 26.33 13.11 -10.52
C LEU A 175 26.86 14.48 -10.98
N SER A 176 27.88 14.46 -11.83
CA SER A 176 28.22 15.61 -12.66
C SER A 176 27.13 15.89 -13.71
N GLU A 177 27.16 17.06 -14.35
CA GLU A 177 26.18 17.44 -15.37
C GLU A 177 26.17 16.47 -16.57
N GLU A 178 27.35 16.02 -17.00
CA GLU A 178 27.51 15.08 -18.10
C GLU A 178 26.96 13.68 -17.75
N GLU A 179 27.25 13.18 -16.55
CA GLU A 179 26.71 11.90 -16.08
C GLU A 179 25.19 11.98 -15.88
N ALA A 180 24.69 13.09 -15.33
CA ALA A 180 23.25 13.29 -15.13
C ALA A 180 22.47 13.23 -16.44
N ALA A 181 23.03 13.77 -17.52
CA ALA A 181 22.41 13.71 -18.86
C ALA A 181 22.23 12.28 -19.38
N VAL A 182 23.06 11.33 -18.93
CA VAL A 182 23.02 9.92 -19.35
C VAL A 182 22.25 9.04 -18.36
N VAL A 183 22.49 9.22 -17.07
CA VAL A 183 21.96 8.36 -15.99
C VAL A 183 20.49 8.67 -15.68
N LEU A 184 20.10 9.95 -15.62
CA LEU A 184 18.75 10.32 -15.18
C LEU A 184 17.62 9.80 -16.08
N PRO A 185 17.73 9.84 -17.43
CA PRO A 185 16.70 9.24 -18.28
C PRO A 185 16.51 7.73 -18.06
N ARG A 186 17.59 7.00 -17.75
CA ARG A 186 17.55 5.56 -17.47
C ARG A 186 16.95 5.28 -16.10
N LEU A 187 17.34 6.06 -15.08
CA LEU A 187 16.74 6.02 -13.75
C LEU A 187 15.23 6.30 -13.82
N ASP A 188 14.83 7.34 -14.54
CA ASP A 188 13.42 7.69 -14.74
C ASP A 188 12.66 6.55 -15.42
N THR A 189 13.25 5.90 -16.43
CA THR A 189 12.68 4.71 -17.10
C THR A 189 12.43 3.56 -16.12
N VAL A 190 13.38 3.25 -15.23
CA VAL A 190 13.21 2.19 -14.21
C VAL A 190 12.06 2.54 -13.26
N LEU A 191 12.03 3.77 -12.76
CA LEU A 191 11.01 4.21 -11.81
C LEU A 191 9.61 4.26 -12.45
N ASP A 192 9.51 4.74 -13.69
CA ASP A 192 8.27 4.74 -14.47
C ASP A 192 7.77 3.31 -14.75
N THR A 193 8.66 2.41 -15.14
CA THR A 193 8.33 1.00 -15.38
C THR A 193 7.78 0.35 -14.12
N ARG A 194 8.44 0.58 -12.96
CA ARG A 194 7.95 0.08 -11.66
C ARG A 194 6.59 0.67 -11.28
N GLU A 195 6.39 1.97 -11.46
CA GLU A 195 5.09 2.61 -11.14
C GLU A 195 3.96 2.06 -12.02
N MET A 196 4.18 1.99 -13.34
CA MET A 196 3.23 1.44 -14.30
C MET A 196 2.87 -0.01 -13.95
N LEU A 197 3.85 -0.89 -13.76
CA LEU A 197 3.62 -2.30 -13.45
C LEU A 197 2.97 -2.50 -12.07
N ASN A 198 3.27 -1.64 -11.09
CA ASN A 198 2.57 -1.66 -9.80
C ASN A 198 1.08 -1.33 -9.95
N ASN A 199 0.72 -0.38 -10.83
CA ASN A 199 -0.67 -0.05 -11.11
C ASN A 199 -1.38 -1.19 -11.86
N GLU A 200 -0.73 -1.76 -12.88
CA GLU A 200 -1.26 -2.91 -13.63
C GLU A 200 -1.41 -4.17 -12.77
N GLN A 201 -0.44 -4.46 -11.91
CA GLN A 201 -0.50 -5.58 -10.98
C GLN A 201 -1.66 -5.42 -9.99
N GLN A 202 -1.94 -4.20 -9.53
CA GLN A 202 -3.10 -3.93 -8.67
C GLN A 202 -4.41 -4.24 -9.40
N THR A 203 -4.54 -3.81 -10.66
CA THR A 203 -5.71 -4.11 -11.50
C THR A 203 -5.85 -5.61 -11.74
N ARG A 204 -4.78 -6.27 -12.22
CA ARG A 204 -4.76 -7.74 -12.43
C ARG A 204 -5.11 -8.51 -11.16
N ARG A 205 -4.65 -8.07 -10.00
CA ARG A 205 -4.99 -8.69 -8.72
C ARG A 205 -6.47 -8.54 -8.37
N GLN A 206 -7.07 -7.37 -8.63
CA GLN A 206 -8.51 -7.18 -8.42
C GLN A 206 -9.32 -8.07 -9.36
N ASP A 207 -8.93 -8.14 -10.63
CA ASP A 207 -9.57 -8.99 -11.64
C ASP A 207 -9.43 -10.47 -11.31
N PHE A 208 -8.24 -10.91 -10.91
CA PHE A 208 -8.00 -12.27 -10.44
C PHE A 208 -8.92 -12.63 -9.27
N LEU A 209 -8.99 -11.78 -8.25
CA LEU A 209 -9.85 -12.02 -7.08
C LEU A 209 -11.34 -11.99 -7.43
N LYS A 210 -11.76 -11.19 -8.41
CA LYS A 210 -13.13 -11.17 -8.91
C LYS A 210 -13.46 -12.48 -9.60
N LYS A 211 -12.67 -12.88 -10.61
CA LYS A 211 -12.84 -14.14 -11.35
C LYS A 211 -12.78 -15.37 -10.43
N ALA A 212 -11.85 -15.39 -9.48
CA ALA A 212 -11.72 -16.49 -8.52
C ALA A 212 -12.91 -16.63 -7.56
N ARG A 213 -13.74 -15.58 -7.39
CA ARG A 213 -15.00 -15.68 -6.62
C ARG A 213 -16.17 -16.19 -7.45
N GLU A 214 -16.07 -16.11 -8.77
CA GLU A 214 -17.12 -16.52 -9.72
C GLU A 214 -17.06 -18.02 -10.02
N THR A 215 -15.98 -18.72 -9.64
CA THR A 215 -15.82 -20.16 -9.83
C THR A 215 -15.33 -20.86 -8.57
N THR A 216 -15.75 -22.11 -8.39
CA THR A 216 -15.25 -23.04 -7.37
C THR A 216 -14.56 -24.25 -7.98
N GLU A 217 -14.49 -24.34 -9.32
CA GLU A 217 -13.88 -25.46 -10.03
C GLU A 217 -12.35 -25.39 -9.93
N GLY A 218 -11.73 -26.51 -9.53
CA GLY A 218 -10.28 -26.57 -9.30
C GLY A 218 -9.46 -26.24 -10.55
N ASP A 219 -9.85 -26.77 -11.70
CA ASP A 219 -9.13 -26.56 -12.96
C ASP A 219 -9.22 -25.10 -13.43
N ALA A 220 -10.39 -24.47 -13.29
CA ALA A 220 -10.57 -23.06 -13.61
C ALA A 220 -9.73 -22.15 -12.70
N LEU A 221 -9.70 -22.44 -11.39
CA LEU A 221 -8.85 -21.70 -10.44
C LEU A 221 -7.35 -21.88 -10.74
N ASN A 222 -6.93 -23.09 -11.11
CA ASN A 222 -5.55 -23.38 -11.51
C ASN A 222 -5.15 -22.63 -12.79
N ALA A 223 -6.05 -22.54 -13.77
CA ALA A 223 -5.82 -21.78 -14.99
C ALA A 223 -5.64 -20.28 -14.69
N LEU A 224 -6.52 -19.69 -13.89
CA LEU A 224 -6.41 -18.28 -13.45
C LEU A 224 -5.11 -18.01 -12.70
N LEU A 225 -4.70 -18.94 -11.82
CA LEU A 225 -3.46 -18.79 -11.06
C LEU A 225 -2.23 -18.87 -11.96
N THR A 226 -2.26 -19.73 -12.97
CA THR A 226 -1.18 -19.88 -13.95
C THR A 226 -1.03 -18.60 -14.79
N GLU A 227 -2.14 -18.06 -15.30
CA GLU A 227 -2.15 -16.78 -16.03
C GLU A 227 -1.61 -15.64 -15.15
N PHE A 228 -2.08 -15.54 -13.91
CA PHE A 228 -1.62 -14.51 -12.97
C PHE A 228 -0.12 -14.59 -12.69
N ARG A 229 0.43 -15.81 -12.52
CA ARG A 229 1.87 -16.02 -12.30
C ARG A 229 2.70 -15.66 -13.53
N ALA A 230 2.29 -16.11 -14.72
CA ALA A 230 2.97 -15.78 -15.97
C ALA A 230 3.03 -14.26 -16.20
N ALA A 231 1.93 -13.56 -15.87
CA ALA A 231 1.88 -12.11 -15.89
C ALA A 231 2.87 -11.46 -14.91
N GLN A 232 3.00 -11.98 -13.68
CA GLN A 232 4.00 -11.49 -12.72
C GLN A 232 5.44 -11.76 -13.16
N ASP A 233 5.69 -12.89 -13.81
CA ASP A 233 7.02 -13.22 -14.37
C ASP A 233 7.39 -12.25 -15.47
N ALA A 234 6.46 -11.96 -16.39
CA ALA A 234 6.66 -10.97 -17.44
C ALA A 234 6.94 -9.55 -16.89
N ASP A 235 6.24 -9.15 -15.82
CA ASP A 235 6.51 -7.86 -15.15
C ASP A 235 7.95 -7.80 -14.60
N ARG A 236 8.41 -8.89 -13.97
CA ARG A 236 9.76 -8.97 -13.41
C ARG A 236 10.83 -8.84 -14.49
N GLU A 237 10.64 -9.51 -15.62
CA GLU A 237 11.57 -9.39 -16.76
C GLU A 237 11.58 -7.96 -17.33
N GLN A 238 10.45 -7.27 -17.37
CA GLN A 238 10.40 -5.86 -17.82
C GLN A 238 11.15 -4.92 -16.88
N VAL A 239 10.96 -5.05 -15.56
CA VAL A 239 11.71 -4.24 -14.58
C VAL A 239 13.20 -4.54 -14.68
N LYS A 240 13.56 -5.83 -14.77
CA LYS A 240 14.94 -6.27 -14.90
C LYS A 240 15.61 -5.70 -16.15
N ALA A 241 14.94 -5.75 -17.30
CA ALA A 241 15.47 -5.18 -18.54
C ALA A 241 15.72 -3.67 -18.42
N ALA A 242 14.83 -2.91 -17.75
CA ALA A 242 15.05 -1.49 -17.50
C ALA A 242 16.24 -1.25 -16.54
N MET A 243 16.39 -2.10 -15.52
CA MET A 243 17.51 -2.03 -14.58
C MET A 243 18.85 -2.35 -15.26
N ASP A 244 18.89 -3.35 -16.15
CA ASP A 244 20.09 -3.72 -16.87
C ASP A 244 20.54 -2.57 -17.81
N GLN A 245 19.60 -1.88 -18.47
CA GLN A 245 19.91 -0.66 -19.24
C GLN A 245 20.46 0.48 -18.38
N LEU A 246 20.03 0.58 -17.11
CA LEU A 246 20.59 1.55 -16.18
C LEU A 246 22.00 1.14 -15.76
N ARG A 247 22.25 -0.13 -15.46
CA ARG A 247 23.58 -0.65 -15.09
C ARG A 247 24.67 -0.38 -16.13
N GLU A 248 24.32 -0.41 -17.42
CA GLU A 248 25.26 -0.12 -18.51
C GLU A 248 25.92 1.27 -18.42
N VAL A 249 25.29 2.22 -17.74
CA VAL A 249 25.77 3.61 -17.62
C VAL A 249 26.22 3.97 -16.21
N LEU A 250 26.18 3.04 -15.27
CA LEU A 250 26.58 3.27 -13.87
C LEU A 250 28.02 2.82 -13.61
N THR A 251 28.67 3.51 -12.70
CA THR A 251 29.85 3.00 -12.02
C THR A 251 29.45 2.01 -10.91
N LEU A 252 30.39 1.16 -10.50
CA LEU A 252 30.16 0.20 -9.41
C LEU A 252 29.73 0.88 -8.10
N GLU A 253 30.31 2.04 -7.77
CA GLU A 253 29.92 2.80 -6.58
C GLU A 253 28.46 3.29 -6.66
N GLN A 254 28.06 3.80 -7.82
CA GLN A 254 26.70 4.28 -8.06
C GLN A 254 25.68 3.13 -7.99
N GLU A 255 26.02 1.96 -8.55
CA GLU A 255 25.18 0.77 -8.45
C GLU A 255 24.93 0.35 -6.99
N VAL A 256 25.99 0.29 -6.17
CA VAL A 256 25.87 -0.03 -4.73
C VAL A 256 24.93 0.93 -4.01
N LYS A 257 25.01 2.24 -4.32
CA LYS A 257 24.11 3.24 -3.73
C LYS A 257 22.65 3.00 -4.13
N LEU A 258 22.39 2.69 -5.39
CA LEU A 258 21.03 2.42 -5.87
C LEU A 258 20.45 1.11 -5.33
N VAL A 259 21.28 0.09 -5.12
CA VAL A 259 20.88 -1.13 -4.39
C VAL A 259 20.51 -0.79 -2.94
N GLY A 260 21.32 0.04 -2.26
CA GLY A 260 21.01 0.52 -0.90
C GLY A 260 19.70 1.30 -0.78
N LEU A 261 19.25 1.94 -1.87
CA LEU A 261 17.98 2.65 -1.97
C LEU A 261 16.82 1.77 -2.47
N ASN A 262 17.05 0.48 -2.72
CA ASN A 262 16.10 -0.45 -3.35
C ASN A 262 15.60 0.01 -4.73
N VAL A 263 16.41 0.77 -5.48
CA VAL A 263 16.14 1.12 -6.88
C VAL A 263 16.57 0.00 -7.81
N LEU A 264 17.68 -0.68 -7.45
CA LEU A 264 18.17 -1.88 -8.10
C LEU A 264 18.09 -3.07 -7.13
N ASP A 265 17.98 -4.27 -7.68
CA ASP A 265 17.92 -5.57 -6.99
C ASP A 265 19.18 -6.39 -7.27
#